data_AF-A0A3D4IED2-F1
#
_entry.id   AF-A0A3D4IED2-F1
#
_cell.length_a   1.000
_cell.length_b   1.000
_cell.length_c   1.000
_cell.angle_alpha   90.00
_cell.angle_beta   90.00
_cell.angle_gamma   90.00
#
_symmetry.space_group_name_H-M   'P 1'
#
loop_
_entity.id
_entity.type
_entity.pdbx_description
1 polymer ?
#
loop_
_entity_poly.entity_id
_entity_poly.type
_entity_poly.pdbx_seq_one_letter_code
_entity_poly.pdbx_strand_id
1 'polypeptide(L)'
;KVTGPENRRDYYTTHPDLFFNNFMFNMQTVRRNRRIAEQFLNEVSPDAPGNGHLTRNLEHMRAFYTLMETFYRNFSEEWKSQKTLSNRYEEEHS
;
A
#
# COMPACT_ATOMS: atom_id res chain seq x y z
N LYS A 1 29.89 -4.22 -29.16
CA LYS A 1 30.76 -4.19 -27.96
C LYS A 1 31.28 -2.77 -27.81
N VAL A 2 30.97 -2.09 -26.70
CA VAL A 2 31.42 -0.71 -26.46
C VAL A 2 32.54 -0.74 -25.43
N THR A 3 33.72 -0.23 -25.81
CA THR A 3 34.95 -0.17 -25.02
C THR A 3 35.25 1.26 -24.61
N GLY A 4 35.21 1.55 -23.31
CA GLY A 4 35.65 2.82 -22.69
C GLY A 4 35.31 2.88 -21.20
N PRO A 5 36.20 3.34 -20.31
CA PRO A 5 35.98 3.40 -18.87
C PRO A 5 35.23 4.70 -18.50
N GLU A 6 34.44 4.68 -17.44
CA GLU A 6 33.61 5.79 -16.93
C GLU A 6 32.31 6.09 -17.67
N ASN A 7 31.36 5.19 -17.51
CA ASN A 7 30.04 5.60 -17.04
C ASN A 7 29.38 4.37 -16.42
N ARG A 8 29.43 4.22 -15.09
CA ARG A 8 28.38 3.48 -14.38
C ARG A 8 27.10 4.29 -14.53
N ARG A 9 26.56 4.34 -15.74
CA ARG A 9 25.16 4.69 -15.93
C ARG A 9 24.42 3.50 -15.37
N ASP A 10 24.00 3.61 -14.12
CA ASP A 10 22.99 2.73 -13.55
C ASP A 10 21.72 3.00 -14.37
N TYR A 11 21.57 2.27 -15.48
CA TYR A 11 20.36 2.30 -16.28
C TYR A 11 19.28 1.62 -15.44
N TYR A 12 18.53 2.41 -14.68
CA TYR A 12 17.32 1.93 -14.03
C TYR A 12 16.27 1.72 -15.10
N THR A 13 16.11 0.47 -15.55
CA THR A 13 14.95 0.08 -16.35
C THR A 13 13.70 0.28 -15.48
N THR A 14 12.78 1.11 -15.93
CA THR A 14 11.50 1.30 -15.24
C THR A 14 10.71 0.01 -15.28
N HIS A 15 10.36 -0.51 -14.10
CA HIS A 15 9.50 -1.69 -14.01
C HIS A 15 8.14 -1.37 -14.66
N PRO A 16 7.55 -2.26 -15.48
CA PRO A 16 6.25 -2.04 -16.12
C PRO A 16 5.12 -1.71 -15.13
N ASP A 17 5.27 -2.19 -13.89
CA ASP A 17 4.35 -1.95 -12.77
C ASP A 17 4.87 -0.96 -11.72
N LEU A 18 5.78 -0.05 -12.06
CA LEU A 18 6.41 0.86 -11.08
C LEU A 18 5.38 1.54 -10.16
N PHE A 19 4.34 2.14 -10.73
CA PHE A 19 3.30 2.84 -9.97
C PHE A 19 2.46 1.89 -9.11
N PHE A 20 2.08 0.74 -9.67
CA PHE A 20 1.29 -0.24 -8.94
C PHE A 20 2.09 -0.89 -7.79
N ASN A 21 3.38 -1.14 -8.00
CA ASN A 21 4.27 -1.64 -6.95
C ASN A 21 4.43 -0.63 -5.82
N ASN A 22 4.60 0.66 -6.13
CA ASN A 22 4.63 1.72 -5.12
C ASN A 22 3.31 1.80 -4.34
N PHE A 23 2.18 1.71 -5.03
CA PHE A 23 0.86 1.67 -4.42
C PHE A 23 0.72 0.48 -3.44
N MET A 24 1.11 -0.71 -3.86
CA MET A 24 1.09 -1.91 -3.01
C MET A 24 2.05 -1.81 -1.83
N PHE A 25 3.20 -1.17 -2.00
CA PHE A 25 4.12 -0.89 -0.89
C PHE A 25 3.46 0.02 0.17
N ASN A 26 2.79 1.10 -0.25
CA ASN A 26 2.07 1.98 0.69
C ASN A 26 0.93 1.25 1.41
N MET A 27 0.24 0.32 0.74
CA MET A 27 -0.77 -0.54 1.37
C MET A 27 -0.19 -1.35 2.55
N GLN A 28 1.06 -1.82 2.44
CA GLN A 28 1.71 -2.55 3.53
C GLN A 28 1.89 -1.67 4.78
N THR A 29 2.29 -0.41 4.59
CA THR A 29 2.39 0.56 5.69
C THR A 29 1.03 0.82 6.34
N VAL A 30 -0.03 1.01 5.55
CA VAL A 30 -1.41 1.18 6.06
C VAL A 30 -1.85 -0.02 6.90
N ARG A 31 -1.63 -1.24 6.41
CA ARG A 31 -1.94 -2.48 7.13
C ARG A 31 -1.18 -2.59 8.44
N ARG A 32 0.12 -2.24 8.43
CA ARG A 32 0.95 -2.24 9.63
C ARG A 32 0.40 -1.26 10.67
N ASN A 33 0.04 -0.04 10.26
CA ASN A 33 -0.49 0.97 11.17
C ASN A 33 -1.84 0.54 11.77
N ARG A 34 -2.73 -0.09 10.98
CA ARG A 34 -3.97 -0.67 11.52
C ARG A 34 -3.68 -1.71 12.60
N ARG A 35 -2.76 -2.65 12.36
CA ARG A 35 -2.39 -3.69 13.34
C ARG A 35 -1.81 -3.08 14.62
N ILE A 36 -0.99 -2.03 14.50
CA ILE A 36 -0.45 -1.32 15.66
C ILE A 36 -1.59 -0.73 16.50
N ALA A 37 -2.57 -0.08 15.88
CA ALA A 37 -3.73 0.45 16.59
C ALA A 37 -4.52 -0.66 17.30
N GLU A 38 -4.73 -1.80 16.63
CA GLU A 38 -5.41 -2.96 17.20
C GLU A 38 -4.65 -3.57 18.38
N GLN A 39 -3.31 -3.69 18.28
CA GLN A 39 -2.47 -4.18 19.37
C GLN A 39 -2.58 -3.29 20.61
N PHE A 40 -2.42 -1.97 20.44
CA PHE A 40 -2.55 -1.05 21.56
C PHE A 40 -3.96 -1.00 22.14
N LEU A 41 -5.02 -1.11 21.32
CA LEU A 41 -6.38 -1.22 21.84
C LEU A 41 -6.60 -2.45 22.71
N ASN A 42 -5.91 -3.56 22.41
CA ASN A 42 -6.00 -4.79 23.20
C ASN A 42 -5.17 -4.71 24.50
N GLU A 43 -4.12 -3.90 24.52
CA GLU A 43 -3.22 -3.72 25.67
C GLU A 43 -3.70 -2.63 26.64
N VAL A 44 -4.37 -1.59 26.14
CA VAL A 44 -4.88 -0.49 26.95
C VAL A 44 -6.10 -0.96 27.75
N SER A 45 -6.01 -0.84 29.08
CA SER A 45 -7.20 -0.96 29.93
C SER A 45 -8.06 0.31 29.77
N PRO A 46 -9.28 0.22 29.23
CA PRO A 46 -10.13 1.38 28.99
C PRO A 46 -10.60 2.04 30.29
N ASP A 47 -10.62 1.29 31.40
CA ASP A 47 -11.06 1.75 32.71
C ASP A 47 -9.94 2.38 33.54
N ALA A 48 -8.69 2.35 33.06
CA ALA A 48 -7.58 2.97 33.75
C ALA A 48 -7.69 4.52 33.70
N PRO A 49 -7.48 5.22 34.82
CA PRO A 49 -7.55 6.68 34.88
C PRO A 49 -6.62 7.33 33.85
N GLY A 50 -7.15 8.23 33.02
CA GLY A 50 -6.40 8.97 32.01
C GLY A 50 -6.33 8.33 30.62
N ASN A 51 -6.78 7.07 30.45
CA ASN A 51 -6.69 6.37 29.16
C ASN A 51 -7.79 6.73 28.15
N GLY A 52 -8.87 7.41 28.55
CA GLY A 52 -10.00 7.69 27.66
C GLY A 52 -9.63 8.42 26.36
N HIS A 53 -8.72 9.39 26.42
CA HIS A 53 -8.22 10.08 25.23
C HIS A 53 -7.35 9.19 24.33
N LEU A 54 -6.51 8.35 24.93
CA LEU A 54 -5.67 7.41 24.20
C LEU A 54 -6.53 6.38 23.46
N THR A 55 -7.49 5.75 24.15
CA THR A 55 -8.41 4.78 23.56
C THR A 55 -9.14 5.37 22.37
N ARG A 56 -9.71 6.57 22.52
CA ARG A 56 -10.43 7.25 21.43
C ARG A 56 -9.53 7.52 20.21
N ASN A 57 -8.29 7.94 20.44
CA ASN A 57 -7.34 8.17 19.34
C ASN A 57 -6.97 6.87 18.62
N LEU A 58 -6.78 5.78 19.36
CA LEU A 58 -6.51 4.47 18.79
C LEU A 58 -7.71 3.93 18.00
N GLU A 59 -8.95 4.16 18.47
CA GLU A 59 -10.16 3.83 17.71
C GLU A 59 -10.26 4.61 16.40
N HIS A 60 -10.01 5.92 16.44
CA HIS A 60 -9.95 6.75 15.23
C HIS A 60 -8.87 6.25 14.26
N MET A 61 -7.68 5.92 14.77
CA MET A 61 -6.57 5.39 13.98
C MET A 61 -6.96 4.06 13.31
N ARG A 62 -7.55 3.12 14.06
CA ARG A 62 -8.06 1.85 13.53
C ARG A 62 -9.11 2.07 12.45
N ALA A 63 -10.09 2.94 12.69
CA ALA A 63 -11.15 3.23 11.74
C ALA A 63 -10.59 3.82 10.43
N PHE A 64 -9.70 4.81 10.54
CA PHE A 64 -9.05 5.44 9.39
C PHE A 64 -8.25 4.43 8.56
N TYR A 65 -7.38 3.64 9.18
CA TYR A 65 -6.56 2.68 8.43
C TYR A 65 -7.36 1.49 7.88
N THR A 66 -8.49 1.15 8.50
CA THR A 66 -9.44 0.16 7.94
C THR A 66 -10.08 0.67 6.66
N LEU A 67 -10.50 1.94 6.65
CA LEU A 67 -11.05 2.59 5.45
C LEU A 67 -10.00 2.65 4.34
N MET A 68 -8.78 3.09 4.67
CA MET A 68 -7.67 3.12 3.72
C MET A 68 -7.36 1.74 3.16
N GLU A 69 -7.28 0.69 3.98
CA GLU A 69 -7.03 -0.67 3.51
C GLU A 69 -8.11 -1.14 2.52
N THR A 70 -9.37 -0.79 2.76
CA THR A 70 -10.47 -1.09 1.83
C THR A 70 -10.31 -0.35 0.51
N PHE A 71 -9.97 0.94 0.54
CA PHE A 71 -9.66 1.70 -0.67
C PHE A 71 -8.51 1.06 -1.47
N TYR A 72 -7.40 0.73 -0.81
CA TYR A 72 -6.25 0.08 -1.46
C TYR A 72 -6.64 -1.24 -2.12
N ARG A 73 -7.41 -2.08 -1.42
CA ARG A 73 -7.88 -3.37 -1.96
C ARG A 73 -8.73 -3.15 -3.21
N ASN A 74 -9.78 -2.34 -3.10
CA ASN A 74 -10.73 -2.12 -4.19
C ASN A 74 -10.04 -1.52 -5.41
N PHE A 75 -9.18 -0.51 -5.22
CA PHE A 75 -8.39 0.08 -6.30
C PHE A 75 -7.48 -0.97 -6.96
N SER A 76 -6.82 -1.82 -6.17
CA SER A 76 -5.90 -2.82 -6.70
C SER A 76 -6.59 -3.91 -7.51
N GLU A 77 -7.82 -4.27 -7.15
CA GLU A 77 -8.65 -5.22 -7.89
C GLU A 77 -9.11 -4.63 -9.22
N GLU A 78 -9.61 -3.40 -9.17
CA GLU A 78 -10.05 -2.65 -10.35
C GLU A 78 -8.89 -2.43 -11.34
N TRP A 79 -7.71 -2.02 -10.86
CA TRP A 79 -6.53 -1.83 -11.70
C TRP A 79 -6.11 -3.11 -12.43
N LYS A 80 -6.11 -4.25 -11.73
CA LYS A 80 -5.78 -5.55 -12.34
C LYS A 80 -6.78 -5.94 -13.43
N SER A 81 -8.06 -5.66 -13.21
CA SER A 81 -9.11 -5.87 -14.20
C SER A 81 -8.85 -5.04 -15.46
N GLN A 82 -8.61 -3.73 -15.31
CA GLN A 82 -8.34 -2.83 -16.42
C GLN A 82 -7.06 -3.21 -17.19
N LYS A 83 -5.98 -3.56 -16.48
CA LYS A 83 -4.73 -4.00 -17.13
C LYS A 83 -4.91 -5.29 -17.92
N THR A 84 -5.69 -6.25 -17.39
CA THR A 84 -6.02 -7.49 -18.10
C THR A 84 -6.82 -7.22 -19.36
N LEU A 85 -7.80 -6.30 -19.30
CA LEU A 85 -8.58 -5.89 -20.48
C LEU A 85 -7.70 -5.23 -21.54
N SER A 86 -6.84 -4.28 -21.16
CA SER A 86 -5.92 -3.60 -22.09
C SER A 86 -5.03 -4.59 -22.83
N ASN A 87 -4.42 -5.54 -22.11
CA ASN A 87 -3.53 -6.53 -22.71
C ASN A 87 -4.28 -7.41 -23.73
N ARG A 88 -5.53 -7.81 -23.45
CA ARG A 88 -6.34 -8.60 -24.40
C ARG A 88 -6.68 -7.81 -25.66
N TYR A 89 -7.02 -6.53 -25.52
CA TYR A 89 -7.25 -5.66 -26.69
C TYR A 89 -6.01 -5.56 -27.58
N GLU A 90 -4.82 -5.43 -26.98
CA GLU A 90 -3.55 -5.38 -27.71
C GLU A 90 -3.24 -6.72 -28.43
N GLU A 91 -3.50 -7.87 -27.79
CA GLU A 91 -3.32 -9.21 -28.38
C GLU A 91 -4.28 -9.49 -29.55
N GLU A 92 -5.52 -9.01 -29.48
CA GLU A 92 -6.52 -9.21 -30.53
C GLU A 92 -6.29 -8.33 -31.78
N HIS A 93 -5.49 -7.26 -31.66
CA HIS A 93 -5.28 -6.26 -32.71
C HIS A 93 -3.81 -6.07 -33.11
N SER A 94 -2.92 -6.99 -32.72
CA SER A 94 -1.51 -7.08 -33.15
C SER A 94 -1.29 -8.23 -34.12
#